data_AF-A0A0B4HS14-F1
#
_entry.id   AF-A0A0B4HS14-F1
#
_cell.length_a   1.000
_cell.length_b   1.000
_cell.length_c   1.000
_cell.angle_alpha   90.00
_cell.angle_beta   90.00
_cell.angle_gamma   90.00
#
_symmetry.space_group_name_H-M   'P 1'
#
loop_
_entity.id
_entity.type
_entity.pdbx_description
1 polymer ?
#
loop_
_entity_poly.entity_id
_entity_poly.type
_entity_poly.pdbx_seq_one_letter_code
_entity_poly.pdbx_strand_id
1 'polypeptide(L)'
;MFAAIILERVGAPLADGPFYSVMRALNGSPSSLLLTPSLRLRGTGLSTAISALIVLEVSVTTAVQFLSTLLVADFSNGAFTDRSIATNVLILNGFPMQPGTAWWSMPPAASWTFADIWSTRRPNRRLSVGQGTTIQGTRIAPSCPTPRRRSGHHCARSGARSPSWISESPVCTVQPALRDLGLDVQDISYARLSGQISVAIGTYPMLRATESQPYVRFTCALPSVMFVAETQGLTSLCWPRDGVGWNVLLQDPLVSPTPGTQDQTGYPAASTMYMLLDLVAPAAISPVDMVGNGTDAPVLRVTACMANLGVDTFVADLHSNWDGLEPITSWKPSAERYNTTTARAQLSAVLPRPRLDRRGVLALGPRSDWQHFFPQTYELPSNVSSNASTIVPPPGGVWTFAQALAYSLHNPQSSDRNPVHGNQTADRGVILSRHVHTMHFNAHESHTSLFQDTLDQTQSPAVALQALLTRICQMVYYEALPRLNESGHAETAFSHVAVLPTRWTGFGVGMGLLLTHWVVVLVVGGLSARYTRHSLLRNYWQAVSHMYSNETVAVLEEAHRINDRDVKRWVDAKGLGGGLFTIDLVRNKGKERLALTAKYSA
;
A
#
# COMPACT_ATOMS: atom_id res chain seq x y z
N MET A 1 -3.98 41.41 -41.87
CA MET A 1 -5.43 41.47 -42.18
C MET A 1 -6.14 42.58 -41.41
N PHE A 2 -6.03 42.65 -40.07
CA PHE A 2 -6.62 43.73 -39.27
C PHE A 2 -6.35 45.15 -39.81
N ALA A 3 -5.10 45.49 -40.10
CA ALA A 3 -4.73 46.81 -40.63
C ALA A 3 -5.39 47.14 -41.98
N ALA A 4 -5.67 46.14 -42.82
CA ALA A 4 -6.37 46.34 -44.09
C ALA A 4 -7.86 46.70 -43.87
N ILE A 5 -8.52 45.99 -42.95
CA ILE A 5 -9.92 46.25 -42.59
C ILE A 5 -10.05 47.63 -41.93
N ILE A 6 -9.09 48.01 -41.08
CA ILE A 6 -9.03 49.32 -40.45
C ILE A 6 -8.93 50.42 -41.50
N LEU A 7 -8.02 50.31 -42.47
CA LEU A 7 -7.81 51.35 -43.48
C LEU A 7 -8.91 51.46 -44.54
N GLU A 8 -9.65 50.39 -44.86
CA GLU A 8 -10.70 50.46 -45.89
C GLU A 8 -12.10 50.72 -45.35
N ARG A 9 -12.42 50.25 -44.13
CA ARG A 9 -13.80 50.35 -43.60
C ARG A 9 -13.94 51.16 -42.33
N VAL A 10 -13.02 51.00 -41.38
CA VAL A 10 -13.09 51.73 -40.12
C VAL A 10 -12.66 53.19 -40.33
N GLY A 11 -11.55 53.38 -41.04
CA GLY A 11 -10.81 54.63 -41.12
C GLY A 11 -9.82 54.77 -39.97
N ALA A 12 -8.72 55.45 -40.22
CA ALA A 12 -7.70 55.78 -39.21
C ALA A 12 -7.44 57.29 -39.21
N PRO A 13 -6.99 57.89 -38.09
CA PRO A 13 -6.49 59.26 -38.11
C PRO A 13 -5.34 59.40 -39.10
N LEU A 14 -5.20 60.57 -39.73
CA LEU A 14 -4.18 60.82 -40.76
C LEU A 14 -2.77 60.47 -40.29
N ALA A 15 -2.45 60.80 -39.03
CA ALA A 15 -1.14 60.54 -38.43
C ALA A 15 -0.83 59.03 -38.29
N ASP A 16 -1.85 58.17 -38.16
CA ASP A 16 -1.68 56.72 -37.97
C ASP A 16 -1.88 55.92 -39.26
N GLY A 17 -2.35 56.56 -40.33
CA GLY A 17 -2.51 55.96 -41.66
C GLY A 17 -1.25 55.26 -42.18
N PRO A 18 -0.06 55.89 -42.12
CA PRO A 18 1.21 55.27 -42.49
C PRO A 18 1.50 53.98 -41.70
N PHE A 19 1.28 53.98 -40.39
CA PHE A 19 1.50 52.82 -39.53
C PHE A 19 0.66 51.62 -39.97
N TYR A 20 -0.66 51.81 -40.16
CA TYR A 20 -1.52 50.72 -40.63
C TYR A 20 -1.18 50.28 -42.06
N SER A 21 -0.72 51.20 -42.92
CA SER A 21 -0.33 50.89 -44.30
C SER A 21 0.89 49.96 -44.33
N VAL A 22 1.89 50.28 -43.51
CA VAL A 22 3.11 49.48 -43.32
C VAL A 22 2.80 48.14 -42.62
N MET A 23 1.97 48.14 -41.58
CA MET A 23 1.55 46.92 -40.86
C MET A 23 0.77 45.92 -41.72
N ARG A 24 0.14 46.38 -42.80
CA ARG A 24 -0.48 45.48 -43.77
C ARG A 24 0.55 44.79 -44.70
N ALA A 25 1.66 45.47 -44.99
CA ALA A 25 2.73 44.95 -45.84
C ALA A 25 3.71 44.04 -45.07
N LEU A 26 3.89 44.26 -43.77
CA LEU A 26 4.77 43.47 -42.91
C LEU A 26 4.05 42.28 -42.27
N ASN A 27 4.79 41.19 -42.03
CA ASN A 27 4.34 40.09 -41.17
C ASN A 27 4.58 40.46 -39.69
N GLY A 28 3.84 41.46 -39.20
CA GLY A 28 3.90 41.90 -37.81
C GLY A 28 3.01 41.07 -36.87
N SER A 29 3.38 40.99 -35.60
CA SER A 29 2.52 40.42 -34.55
C SER A 29 1.27 41.29 -34.36
N PRO A 30 0.08 40.70 -34.10
CA PRO A 30 -1.12 41.44 -33.71
C PRO A 30 -0.89 42.37 -32.51
N SER A 31 0.06 42.05 -31.62
CA SER A 31 0.42 42.89 -30.47
C SER A 31 0.94 44.28 -30.86
N SER A 32 1.54 44.43 -32.05
CA SER A 32 1.98 45.73 -32.56
C SER A 32 0.81 46.70 -32.76
N LEU A 33 -0.41 46.21 -33.00
CA LEU A 33 -1.62 47.02 -33.17
C LEU A 33 -2.19 47.55 -31.85
N LEU A 34 -1.78 47.01 -30.70
CA LEU A 34 -2.18 47.53 -29.37
C LEU A 34 -1.35 48.76 -28.96
N LEU A 35 -0.16 48.93 -29.52
CA LEU A 35 0.75 50.03 -29.18
C LEU A 35 0.37 51.35 -29.88
N THR A 36 -0.63 51.33 -30.77
CA THR A 36 -1.07 52.53 -31.49
C THR A 36 -2.03 53.36 -30.63
N PRO A 37 -1.70 54.61 -30.28
CA PRO A 37 -2.40 55.38 -29.24
C PRO A 37 -3.79 55.94 -29.64
N SER A 38 -4.33 55.56 -30.80
CA SER A 38 -5.46 56.26 -31.43
C SER A 38 -6.56 55.36 -32.01
N LEU A 39 -6.60 54.08 -31.65
CA LEU A 39 -7.78 53.22 -31.82
C LEU A 39 -8.93 53.75 -30.92
N ARG A 40 -9.43 54.96 -31.21
CA ARG A 40 -10.61 55.51 -30.58
C ARG A 40 -11.79 54.66 -31.07
N LEU A 41 -12.29 53.80 -30.18
CA LEU A 41 -13.60 53.16 -30.29
C LEU A 41 -14.66 54.27 -30.42
N ARG A 42 -14.99 54.69 -31.65
CA ARG A 42 -16.07 55.66 -31.87
C ARG A 42 -17.20 55.01 -32.67
N GLY A 43 -18.17 54.48 -31.90
CA GLY A 43 -19.59 54.38 -32.24
C GLY A 43 -20.05 53.35 -33.28
N THR A 44 -19.17 52.70 -34.06
CA THR A 44 -19.58 51.68 -35.04
C THR A 44 -19.37 50.26 -34.51
N GLY A 45 -20.38 49.40 -34.63
CA GLY A 45 -20.31 48.00 -34.15
C GLY A 45 -19.17 47.17 -34.78
N LEU A 46 -18.71 47.56 -35.98
CA LEU A 46 -17.57 46.93 -36.65
C LEU A 46 -16.22 47.31 -35.99
N SER A 47 -16.06 48.56 -35.57
CA SER A 47 -14.83 49.02 -34.90
C SER A 47 -14.65 48.32 -33.56
N THR A 48 -15.71 48.20 -32.76
CA THR A 48 -15.69 47.48 -31.48
C THR A 48 -15.39 45.99 -31.68
N ALA A 49 -15.95 45.36 -32.71
CA ALA A 49 -15.69 43.96 -33.03
C ALA A 49 -14.23 43.70 -33.44
N ILE A 50 -13.64 44.58 -34.26
CA ILE A 50 -12.24 44.47 -34.67
C ILE A 50 -11.29 44.65 -33.48
N SER A 51 -11.53 45.64 -32.62
CA SER A 51 -10.74 45.84 -31.40
C SER A 51 -10.83 44.62 -30.47
N ALA A 52 -12.02 44.04 -30.29
CA ALA A 52 -12.21 42.84 -29.50
C ALA A 52 -11.44 41.63 -30.07
N LEU A 53 -11.46 41.45 -31.39
CA LEU A 53 -10.70 40.39 -32.08
C LEU A 53 -9.19 40.57 -31.94
N ILE A 54 -8.67 41.80 -31.98
CA ILE A 54 -7.24 42.09 -31.77
C ILE A 54 -6.83 41.75 -30.33
N VAL A 55 -7.61 42.18 -29.33
CA VAL A 55 -7.33 41.88 -27.91
C VAL A 55 -7.41 40.37 -27.66
N LEU A 56 -8.41 39.69 -28.22
CA LEU A 56 -8.56 38.24 -28.13
C LEU A 56 -7.35 37.53 -28.73
N GLU A 57 -6.94 37.90 -29.95
CA GLU A 57 -5.80 37.30 -30.63
C GLU A 57 -4.49 37.50 -29.87
N VAL A 58 -4.25 38.70 -29.33
CA VAL A 58 -3.08 38.97 -28.49
C VAL A 58 -3.12 38.12 -27.22
N SER A 59 -4.28 37.99 -26.59
CA SER A 59 -4.42 37.18 -25.37
C SER A 59 -4.16 35.69 -25.65
N VAL A 60 -4.73 35.16 -26.73
CA VAL A 60 -4.54 33.76 -27.15
C VAL A 60 -3.09 33.49 -27.53
N THR A 61 -2.48 34.33 -28.36
CA THR A 61 -1.07 34.16 -28.76
C THR A 61 -0.11 34.27 -27.58
N THR A 62 -0.39 35.14 -26.61
CA THR A 62 0.38 35.22 -25.35
C THR A 62 0.22 33.94 -24.53
N ALA A 63 -1.01 33.44 -24.35
CA ALA A 63 -1.26 32.21 -23.60
C ALA A 63 -0.62 30.98 -24.27
N VAL A 64 -0.61 30.92 -25.60
CA VAL A 64 0.02 29.84 -26.38
C VAL A 64 1.54 29.78 -26.18
N GLN A 65 2.20 30.87 -25.78
CA GLN A 65 3.64 30.81 -25.41
C GLN A 65 3.91 29.87 -24.23
N PHE A 66 2.91 29.64 -23.38
CA PHE A 66 2.98 28.73 -22.23
C PHE A 66 2.40 27.34 -22.53
N LEU A 67 2.20 26.97 -23.80
CA LEU A 67 1.57 25.70 -24.17
C LEU A 67 2.33 24.49 -23.62
N SER A 68 3.67 24.51 -23.64
CA SER A 68 4.49 23.44 -23.06
C SER A 68 4.28 23.32 -21.54
N THR A 69 4.22 24.46 -20.84
CA THR A 69 3.95 24.51 -19.39
C THR A 69 2.56 23.99 -19.06
N LEU A 70 1.55 24.36 -19.85
CA LEU A 70 0.18 23.85 -19.71
C LEU A 70 0.15 22.33 -19.89
N LEU A 71 0.83 21.79 -20.90
CA LEU A 71 0.88 20.34 -21.14
C LEU A 71 1.62 19.60 -20.02
N VAL A 72 2.72 20.15 -19.51
CA VAL A 72 3.48 19.54 -18.41
C VAL A 72 2.71 19.58 -17.08
N ALA A 73 1.84 20.57 -16.87
CA ALA A 73 1.04 20.69 -15.65
C ALA A 73 0.07 19.50 -15.41
N ASP A 74 -0.22 18.71 -16.45
CA ASP A 74 -1.04 17.50 -16.33
C ASP A 74 -0.26 16.28 -15.82
N PHE A 75 1.08 16.34 -15.80
CA PHE A 75 1.92 15.26 -15.35
C PHE A 75 2.08 15.25 -13.83
N SER A 76 1.96 14.06 -13.23
CA SER A 76 2.34 13.85 -11.83
C SER A 76 2.92 12.45 -11.64
N ASN A 77 3.52 12.19 -10.48
CA ASN A 77 4.02 10.87 -10.15
C ASN A 77 2.83 9.92 -10.00
N GLY A 78 2.73 8.97 -10.94
CA GLY A 78 1.75 7.90 -10.93
C GLY A 78 2.44 6.54 -10.81
N ALA A 79 1.75 5.60 -10.19
CA ALA A 79 2.15 4.20 -10.20
C ALA A 79 1.46 3.52 -11.40
N PHE A 80 2.21 2.74 -12.18
CA PHE A 80 1.63 1.88 -13.22
C PHE A 80 2.13 0.45 -13.05
N THR A 81 1.26 -0.50 -13.36
CA THR A 81 1.57 -1.92 -13.35
C THR A 81 2.23 -2.32 -14.66
N ASP A 82 3.43 -2.88 -14.58
CA ASP A 82 4.11 -3.45 -15.75
C ASP A 82 3.45 -4.79 -16.15
N ARG A 83 3.74 -5.25 -17.37
CA ARG A 83 3.23 -6.54 -17.88
C ARG A 83 3.65 -7.68 -16.95
N SER A 84 2.77 -8.66 -16.77
CA SER A 84 3.08 -9.87 -16.00
C SER A 84 4.30 -10.59 -16.59
N ILE A 85 5.34 -10.76 -15.78
CA ILE A 85 6.55 -11.51 -16.12
C ILE A 85 6.51 -12.85 -15.40
N ALA A 86 6.76 -13.93 -16.14
CA ALA A 86 6.96 -15.25 -15.57
C ALA A 86 8.34 -15.32 -14.89
N THR A 87 8.35 -15.63 -13.60
CA THR A 87 9.56 -15.78 -12.79
C THR A 87 9.49 -17.07 -11.99
N ASN A 88 10.63 -17.70 -11.75
CA ASN A 88 10.69 -18.87 -10.87
C ASN A 88 10.84 -18.40 -9.43
N VAL A 89 9.95 -18.83 -8.56
CA VAL A 89 9.97 -18.55 -7.12
C VAL A 89 10.37 -19.80 -6.35
N LEU A 90 11.13 -19.62 -5.27
CA LEU A 90 11.54 -20.74 -4.42
C LEU A 90 10.35 -21.32 -3.66
N ILE A 91 10.34 -22.64 -3.49
CA ILE A 91 9.27 -23.41 -2.84
C ILE A 91 9.84 -24.28 -1.70
N LEU A 92 9.17 -24.22 -0.56
CA LEU A 92 9.26 -25.05 0.66
C LEU A 92 9.12 -26.58 0.53
N ASN A 93 9.74 -27.29 -0.41
CA ASN A 93 9.48 -28.74 -0.49
C ASN A 93 10.33 -29.58 0.48
N GLY A 94 10.01 -29.50 1.77
CA GLY A 94 10.73 -30.21 2.83
C GLY A 94 12.16 -29.70 3.01
N PHE A 95 12.55 -29.48 4.26
CA PHE A 95 13.94 -29.17 4.58
C PHE A 95 14.30 -29.80 5.92
N PRO A 96 15.48 -30.44 6.06
CA PRO A 96 15.90 -30.97 7.35
C PRO A 96 16.09 -29.83 8.34
N MET A 97 15.21 -29.75 9.34
CA MET A 97 15.41 -28.84 10.46
C MET A 97 16.65 -29.25 11.23
N GLN A 98 17.55 -28.30 11.48
CA GLN A 98 18.68 -28.52 12.34
C GLN A 98 18.25 -28.38 13.81
N PRO A 99 18.61 -29.33 14.69
CA PRO A 99 18.43 -29.16 16.13
C PRO A 99 19.19 -27.92 16.64
N GLY A 100 18.57 -27.15 17.54
CA GLY A 100 19.25 -26.03 18.23
C GLY A 100 18.91 -24.62 17.74
N THR A 101 17.82 -24.42 17.00
CA THR A 101 17.37 -23.09 16.59
C THR A 101 16.72 -22.33 17.75
N ALA A 102 17.23 -21.14 18.00
CA ALA A 102 16.90 -20.30 19.15
C ALA A 102 15.78 -19.28 18.87
N TRP A 103 14.72 -19.65 18.12
CA TRP A 103 13.68 -18.70 17.67
C TRP A 103 12.94 -18.01 18.81
N TRP A 104 12.78 -18.69 19.95
CA TRP A 104 12.13 -18.11 21.12
C TRP A 104 13.01 -17.10 21.84
N SER A 105 14.33 -17.22 21.76
CA SER A 105 15.30 -16.38 22.49
C SER A 105 15.98 -15.33 21.61
N MET A 106 15.60 -15.20 20.34
CA MET A 106 16.09 -14.18 19.41
C MET A 106 14.97 -13.24 18.95
N PRO A 107 15.23 -11.95 18.71
CA PRO A 107 14.23 -11.07 18.13
C PRO A 107 13.98 -11.40 16.65
N PRO A 108 12.76 -11.14 16.13
CA PRO A 108 12.54 -11.17 14.69
C PRO A 108 13.38 -10.06 14.02
N ALA A 109 14.04 -10.38 12.90
CA ALA A 109 14.84 -9.41 12.17
C ALA A 109 14.00 -8.28 11.54
N ALA A 110 12.75 -8.58 11.18
CA ALA A 110 11.79 -7.62 10.64
C ALA A 110 10.35 -8.09 10.87
N SER A 111 9.38 -7.20 10.63
CA SER A 111 7.98 -7.62 10.49
C SER A 111 7.64 -7.89 9.03
N TRP A 112 8.11 -9.03 8.52
CA TRP A 112 8.00 -9.38 7.11
C TRP A 112 6.57 -9.32 6.58
N THR A 113 6.44 -8.85 5.35
CA THR A 113 5.18 -8.77 4.62
C THR A 113 4.63 -10.17 4.36
N PHE A 114 3.35 -10.35 4.63
CA PHE A 114 2.62 -11.60 4.40
C PHE A 114 1.30 -11.31 3.71
N ALA A 115 0.64 -12.31 3.13
CA ALA A 115 -0.71 -12.16 2.59
C ALA A 115 -1.75 -12.67 3.59
N ASP A 116 -2.88 -11.98 3.65
CA ASP A 116 -3.98 -12.33 4.55
C ASP A 116 -5.30 -12.26 3.77
N ILE A 117 -6.23 -13.13 4.14
CA ILE A 117 -7.58 -13.11 3.59
C ILE A 117 -8.50 -12.39 4.58
N TRP A 118 -9.20 -11.35 4.11
CA TRP A 118 -10.22 -10.72 4.92
C TRP A 118 -11.49 -11.57 4.88
N SER A 119 -11.64 -12.50 5.82
CA SER A 119 -12.92 -13.20 5.97
C SER A 119 -13.93 -12.26 6.64
N THR A 120 -14.98 -11.90 5.90
CA THR A 120 -16.19 -11.22 6.43
C THR A 120 -17.11 -12.19 7.19
N ARG A 121 -16.62 -13.39 7.55
CA ARG A 121 -17.37 -14.29 8.43
C ARG A 121 -17.61 -13.51 9.72
N ARG A 122 -18.83 -13.00 9.86
CA ARG A 122 -19.30 -12.34 11.07
C ARG A 122 -18.86 -13.26 12.21
N PRO A 123 -18.09 -12.80 13.21
CA PRO A 123 -18.09 -13.54 14.46
C PRO A 123 -19.56 -13.65 14.80
N ASN A 124 -20.11 -14.87 14.80
CA ASN A 124 -21.48 -15.05 15.26
C ASN A 124 -21.54 -14.31 16.59
N ARG A 125 -22.47 -13.35 16.68
CA ARG A 125 -22.55 -12.28 17.70
C ARG A 125 -22.84 -12.83 19.12
N ARG A 126 -22.51 -14.11 19.38
CA ARG A 126 -22.79 -14.91 20.56
C ARG A 126 -21.59 -15.74 21.06
N LEU A 127 -20.35 -15.48 20.65
CA LEU A 127 -19.17 -15.98 21.38
C LEU A 127 -18.47 -14.80 22.07
N SER A 128 -19.19 -14.23 23.03
CA SER A 128 -18.64 -13.38 24.08
C SER A 128 -17.97 -14.25 25.14
N VAL A 129 -16.82 -13.79 25.62
CA VAL A 129 -16.20 -14.04 26.93
C VAL A 129 -16.95 -15.09 27.77
N GLY A 130 -16.56 -16.36 27.66
CA GLY A 130 -17.14 -17.48 28.41
C GLY A 130 -17.30 -18.78 27.61
N GLN A 131 -17.37 -18.70 26.28
CA GLN A 131 -17.31 -19.85 25.37
C GLN A 131 -16.25 -19.54 24.31
N GLY A 132 -15.36 -20.49 24.01
CA GLY A 132 -14.03 -20.26 23.47
C GLY A 132 -13.90 -19.27 22.31
N THR A 133 -12.86 -18.43 22.34
CA THR A 133 -12.55 -17.54 21.23
C THR A 133 -11.81 -18.31 20.14
N THR A 134 -12.40 -18.37 18.93
CA THR A 134 -11.72 -18.86 17.73
C THR A 134 -11.49 -17.71 16.76
N ILE A 135 -10.26 -17.59 16.26
CA ILE A 135 -9.94 -16.66 15.19
C ILE A 135 -9.28 -17.44 14.08
N GLN A 136 -9.95 -17.47 12.93
CA GLN A 136 -9.39 -17.96 11.68
C GLN A 136 -8.59 -16.80 11.06
N GLY A 137 -7.29 -17.01 10.87
CA GLY A 137 -6.47 -16.16 10.00
C GLY A 137 -5.66 -17.06 9.09
N THR A 138 -5.93 -17.00 7.80
CA THR A 138 -5.08 -17.61 6.77
C THR A 138 -3.93 -16.63 6.52
N ARG A 139 -2.69 -17.06 6.74
CA ARG A 139 -1.52 -16.20 6.53
C ARG A 139 -0.58 -16.87 5.56
N ILE A 140 -0.17 -16.11 4.55
CA ILE A 140 0.75 -16.54 3.52
C ILE A 140 2.07 -15.83 3.67
N ALA A 141 3.18 -16.55 3.69
CA ALA A 141 4.47 -15.93 3.41
C ALA A 141 4.72 -15.91 1.89
N PRO A 142 4.61 -14.75 1.21
CA PRO A 142 5.04 -14.64 -0.18
C PRO A 142 6.56 -14.70 -0.22
N SER A 143 7.12 -15.53 -1.10
CA SER A 143 8.48 -15.35 -1.55
C SER A 143 8.55 -14.05 -2.38
N CYS A 144 9.22 -13.00 -1.89
CA CYS A 144 9.71 -11.95 -2.78
C CYS A 144 10.98 -12.51 -3.46
N PRO A 145 11.03 -12.60 -4.80
CA PRO A 145 12.13 -13.26 -5.51
C PRO A 145 13.48 -12.51 -5.43
N THR A 146 13.57 -11.38 -4.74
CA THR A 146 14.76 -10.51 -4.78
C THR A 146 15.43 -10.36 -3.41
N PRO A 147 16.29 -11.31 -3.01
CA PRO A 147 17.25 -11.07 -1.94
C PRO A 147 18.52 -10.44 -2.56
N ARG A 148 18.48 -9.19 -3.05
CA ARG A 148 19.73 -8.43 -3.24
C ARG A 148 19.60 -6.92 -3.41
N ARG A 149 20.40 -6.26 -2.58
CA ARG A 149 21.04 -4.93 -2.70
C ARG A 149 20.22 -3.68 -2.37
N ARG A 150 20.61 -3.07 -1.24
CA ARG A 150 20.95 -1.64 -1.04
C ARG A 150 20.45 -0.69 -2.15
N SER A 151 19.15 -0.52 -2.25
CA SER A 151 18.49 0.66 -2.80
C SER A 151 17.00 0.44 -2.57
N GLY A 152 16.28 1.47 -2.13
CA GLY A 152 14.84 1.41 -1.80
C GLY A 152 13.94 1.20 -3.02
N HIS A 153 14.20 0.17 -3.83
CA HIS A 153 13.32 -0.25 -4.92
C HIS A 153 12.46 -1.39 -4.38
N HIS A 154 11.23 -1.02 -4.03
CA HIS A 154 10.26 -1.83 -3.29
C HIS A 154 9.57 -2.87 -4.19
N CYS A 155 9.27 -4.05 -3.64
CA CYS A 155 8.34 -5.02 -4.22
C CYS A 155 6.90 -4.44 -4.13
N ALA A 156 6.57 -3.41 -4.91
CA ALA A 156 5.20 -2.94 -5.06
C ALA A 156 4.46 -3.91 -6.01
N ARG A 157 4.10 -5.09 -5.50
CA ARG A 157 3.43 -6.14 -6.28
C ARG A 157 1.95 -5.80 -6.39
N SER A 158 1.52 -5.29 -7.54
CA SER A 158 0.10 -4.95 -7.77
C SER A 158 -0.76 -6.20 -8.00
N GLY A 159 -0.17 -7.28 -8.51
CA GLY A 159 -0.80 -8.59 -8.65
C GLY A 159 0.23 -9.69 -8.95
N ALA A 160 0.08 -10.85 -8.34
CA ALA A 160 0.88 -12.02 -8.65
C ALA A 160 0.08 -13.31 -8.46
N ARG A 161 0.17 -14.22 -9.43
CA ARG A 161 -0.32 -15.59 -9.32
C ARG A 161 0.88 -16.49 -9.11
N SER A 162 1.07 -16.96 -7.88
CA SER A 162 2.33 -17.57 -7.46
C SER A 162 2.10 -18.78 -6.57
N PRO A 163 2.92 -19.85 -6.71
CA PRO A 163 3.07 -20.86 -5.69
C PRO A 163 3.44 -20.20 -4.35
N SER A 164 2.61 -20.45 -3.34
CA SER A 164 2.67 -19.86 -1.99
C SER A 164 2.24 -20.98 -1.01
N TRP A 165 2.90 -21.31 0.09
CA TRP A 165 3.08 -20.44 1.23
C TRP A 165 1.87 -20.41 2.17
N ILE A 166 0.84 -21.27 2.06
CA ILE A 166 -0.42 -21.05 2.80
C ILE A 166 -0.55 -21.89 4.07
N SER A 167 -0.63 -21.21 5.22
CA SER A 167 -1.06 -21.82 6.47
C SER A 167 -2.35 -21.16 6.98
N GLU A 168 -3.31 -21.99 7.37
CA GLU A 168 -4.39 -21.56 8.24
C GLU A 168 -4.03 -21.98 9.65
N SER A 169 -3.76 -21.00 10.51
CA SER A 169 -3.46 -21.24 11.92
C SER A 169 -4.60 -20.76 12.82
N PRO A 170 -5.79 -21.40 12.77
CA PRO A 170 -6.84 -21.09 13.72
C PRO A 170 -6.35 -21.44 15.12
N VAL A 171 -6.51 -20.50 16.05
CA VAL A 171 -6.30 -20.74 17.47
C VAL A 171 -7.67 -20.73 18.15
N CYS A 172 -7.97 -21.81 18.87
CA CYS A 172 -9.15 -21.92 19.71
C CYS A 172 -8.72 -22.07 21.16
N THR A 173 -9.23 -21.21 22.03
CA THR A 173 -8.89 -21.26 23.46
C THR A 173 -10.10 -21.60 24.28
N VAL A 174 -9.96 -22.55 25.19
CA VAL A 174 -11.02 -23.07 26.03
C VAL A 174 -10.58 -23.12 27.48
N GLN A 175 -11.56 -23.14 28.38
CA GLN A 175 -11.30 -23.45 29.77
C GLN A 175 -11.17 -24.97 29.92
N PRO A 176 -10.02 -25.48 30.39
CA PRO A 176 -9.85 -26.90 30.60
C PRO A 176 -10.47 -27.38 31.92
N ALA A 177 -10.76 -28.68 32.00
CA ALA A 177 -11.04 -29.36 33.25
C ALA A 177 -9.74 -29.93 33.82
N LEU A 178 -9.40 -29.52 35.05
CA LEU A 178 -8.18 -29.90 35.74
C LEU A 178 -8.48 -30.89 36.88
N ARG A 179 -7.59 -31.85 37.10
CA ARG A 179 -7.63 -32.81 38.21
C ARG A 179 -6.24 -33.05 38.77
N ASP A 180 -6.18 -33.49 40.02
CA ASP A 180 -4.94 -33.90 40.71
C ASP A 180 -3.83 -32.83 40.63
N LEU A 181 -4.19 -31.56 40.87
CA LEU A 181 -3.25 -30.45 40.81
C LEU A 181 -2.24 -30.54 41.95
N GLY A 182 -0.96 -30.52 41.60
CA GLY A 182 0.17 -30.47 42.54
C GLY A 182 1.07 -29.30 42.20
N LEU A 183 1.40 -28.49 43.19
CA LEU A 183 2.35 -27.39 43.07
C LEU A 183 3.69 -27.82 43.70
N ASP A 184 4.75 -27.82 42.89
CA ASP A 184 6.12 -28.09 43.33
C ASP A 184 6.91 -26.77 43.41
N VAL A 185 7.26 -26.35 44.62
CA VAL A 185 7.99 -25.10 44.93
C VAL A 185 9.18 -25.45 45.82
N GLN A 186 10.08 -26.30 45.32
CA GLN A 186 11.37 -26.55 45.98
C GLN A 186 12.30 -25.33 45.89
N ASP A 187 12.24 -24.59 44.78
CA ASP A 187 12.88 -23.30 44.57
C ASP A 187 11.85 -22.39 43.87
N ILE A 188 11.63 -21.19 44.40
CA ILE A 188 10.69 -20.19 43.87
C ILE A 188 11.03 -19.83 42.42
N SER A 189 12.30 -19.94 42.03
CA SER A 189 12.79 -19.74 40.67
C SER A 189 12.35 -20.83 39.69
N TYR A 190 12.03 -22.01 40.22
CA TYR A 190 11.73 -23.24 39.46
C TYR A 190 10.38 -23.83 39.84
N ALA A 191 9.42 -22.99 40.22
CA ALA A 191 8.07 -23.44 40.56
C ALA A 191 7.41 -24.18 39.38
N ARG A 192 6.69 -25.26 39.66
CA ARG A 192 6.01 -26.09 38.65
C ARG A 192 4.59 -26.40 39.08
N LEU A 193 3.67 -26.37 38.11
CA LEU A 193 2.33 -26.90 38.27
C LEU A 193 2.22 -28.23 37.55
N SER A 194 1.86 -29.27 38.27
CA SER A 194 1.59 -30.60 37.76
C SER A 194 0.13 -30.98 37.93
N GLY A 195 -0.36 -31.88 37.10
CA GLY A 195 -1.71 -32.44 37.25
C GLY A 195 -2.21 -33.10 35.98
N GLN A 196 -3.52 -33.16 35.84
CA GLN A 196 -4.20 -33.76 34.70
C GLN A 196 -5.14 -32.76 34.02
N ILE A 197 -5.13 -32.73 32.70
CA ILE A 197 -5.92 -31.81 31.87
C ILE A 197 -6.82 -32.57 30.90
N SER A 198 -8.07 -32.12 30.75
CA SER A 198 -8.99 -32.54 29.69
C SER A 198 -9.83 -31.37 29.20
N VAL A 199 -10.51 -31.54 28.07
CA VAL A 199 -11.40 -30.53 27.49
C VAL A 199 -12.75 -31.14 27.17
N ALA A 200 -13.82 -30.44 27.52
CA ALA A 200 -15.19 -30.82 27.20
C ALA A 200 -15.50 -30.51 25.72
N ILE A 201 -15.09 -31.41 24.81
CA ILE A 201 -15.21 -31.25 23.35
C ILE A 201 -16.64 -30.89 22.92
N GLY A 202 -17.66 -31.55 23.48
CA GLY A 202 -19.07 -31.32 23.12
C GLY A 202 -19.61 -29.92 23.45
N THR A 203 -18.87 -29.12 24.24
CA THR A 203 -19.25 -27.73 24.59
C THR A 203 -18.78 -26.74 23.52
N TYR A 204 -17.77 -27.10 22.72
CA TYR A 204 -17.12 -26.19 21.80
C TYR A 204 -17.27 -26.70 20.36
N PRO A 205 -18.12 -26.08 19.52
CA PRO A 205 -18.41 -26.59 18.17
C PRO A 205 -17.20 -26.58 17.23
N MET A 206 -16.19 -25.77 17.55
CA MET A 206 -14.95 -25.64 16.78
C MET A 206 -13.95 -26.77 17.07
N LEU A 207 -14.24 -27.65 18.02
CA LEU A 207 -13.45 -28.83 18.35
C LEU A 207 -14.17 -30.09 17.87
N ARG A 208 -13.40 -31.01 17.28
CA ARG A 208 -13.83 -32.36 16.94
C ARG A 208 -12.91 -33.35 17.64
N ALA A 209 -13.44 -34.47 18.06
CA ALA A 209 -12.63 -35.59 18.51
C ALA A 209 -13.17 -36.88 17.89
N THR A 210 -12.27 -37.79 17.58
CA THR A 210 -12.59 -39.13 17.10
C THR A 210 -13.16 -40.01 18.21
N GLU A 211 -12.76 -39.75 19.47
CA GLU A 211 -13.17 -40.47 20.69
C GLU A 211 -13.23 -39.51 21.92
N SER A 212 -13.70 -39.98 23.09
CA SER A 212 -13.64 -39.20 24.34
C SER A 212 -12.18 -38.92 24.72
N GLN A 213 -11.78 -37.64 24.76
CA GLN A 213 -10.41 -37.25 25.12
C GLN A 213 -10.06 -37.68 26.56
N PRO A 214 -9.07 -38.57 26.76
CA PRO A 214 -8.62 -38.93 28.10
C PRO A 214 -7.89 -37.76 28.78
N TYR A 215 -7.83 -37.80 30.10
CA TYR A 215 -7.01 -36.89 30.88
C TYR A 215 -5.53 -37.07 30.54
N VAL A 216 -4.87 -35.97 30.15
CA VAL A 216 -3.43 -35.93 29.85
C VAL A 216 -2.70 -35.40 31.08
N ARG A 217 -1.62 -36.05 31.52
CA ARG A 217 -0.79 -35.48 32.60
C ARG A 217 0.08 -34.37 32.05
N PHE A 218 0.26 -33.31 32.82
CA PHE A 218 1.13 -32.20 32.50
C PHE A 218 2.01 -31.85 33.72
N THR A 219 3.17 -31.29 33.45
CA THR A 219 4.06 -30.68 34.44
C THR A 219 4.65 -29.40 33.84
N CYS A 220 4.00 -28.27 34.06
CA CYS A 220 4.37 -27.01 33.42
C CYS A 220 5.16 -26.11 34.37
N ALA A 221 6.21 -25.47 33.86
CA ALA A 221 6.93 -24.45 34.60
C ALA A 221 6.09 -23.19 34.78
N LEU A 222 6.16 -22.59 35.98
CA LEU A 222 5.57 -21.30 36.28
C LEU A 222 6.61 -20.19 36.12
N PRO A 223 6.18 -18.95 35.80
CA PRO A 223 7.07 -17.79 35.81
C PRO A 223 7.66 -17.58 37.22
N SER A 224 8.93 -17.21 37.31
CA SER A 224 9.51 -16.79 38.58
C SER A 224 8.89 -15.48 39.05
N VAL A 225 8.57 -15.41 40.34
CA VAL A 225 8.08 -14.20 41.03
C VAL A 225 9.13 -13.58 41.94
N MET A 226 10.39 -14.04 41.84
CA MET A 226 11.45 -13.57 42.71
C MET A 226 11.59 -12.04 42.57
N PHE A 227 11.27 -11.32 43.65
CA PHE A 227 11.30 -9.85 43.75
C PHE A 227 10.21 -9.06 43.00
N VAL A 228 9.14 -9.69 42.51
CA VAL A 228 8.09 -8.97 41.75
C VAL A 228 6.84 -8.76 42.60
N ALA A 229 6.48 -7.50 42.85
CA ALA A 229 5.23 -7.12 43.54
C ALA A 229 4.00 -7.16 42.60
N GLU A 230 4.22 -7.09 41.28
CA GLU A 230 3.20 -7.12 40.23
C GLU A 230 3.22 -8.46 39.49
N THR A 231 2.08 -9.14 39.41
CA THR A 231 1.94 -10.38 38.62
C THR A 231 1.47 -10.14 37.18
N GLN A 232 1.18 -8.89 36.82
CA GLN A 232 0.76 -8.55 35.47
C GLN A 232 1.88 -8.83 34.46
N GLY A 233 1.56 -9.58 33.41
CA GLY A 233 2.56 -9.95 32.40
C GLY A 233 3.47 -11.11 32.78
N LEU A 234 3.08 -11.93 33.77
CA LEU A 234 3.72 -13.20 34.11
C LEU A 234 2.93 -14.37 33.53
N THR A 235 3.25 -14.76 32.30
CA THR A 235 2.61 -15.90 31.62
C THR A 235 3.63 -16.96 31.22
N SER A 236 3.26 -18.23 31.33
CA SER A 236 4.01 -19.38 30.84
C SER A 236 3.23 -20.07 29.72
N LEU A 237 3.92 -20.42 28.63
CA LEU A 237 3.40 -21.24 27.55
C LEU A 237 4.02 -22.64 27.68
N CYS A 238 3.18 -23.63 27.92
CA CYS A 238 3.58 -25.01 28.12
C CYS A 238 3.00 -25.90 27.01
N TRP A 239 3.73 -26.94 26.61
CA TRP A 239 3.28 -27.95 25.68
C TRP A 239 3.22 -29.32 26.39
N PRO A 240 2.06 -29.67 26.98
CA PRO A 240 1.94 -30.84 27.85
C PRO A 240 2.35 -32.14 27.18
N ARG A 241 3.26 -32.88 27.83
CA ARG A 241 3.79 -34.18 27.38
C ARG A 241 4.15 -34.24 25.89
N ASP A 242 4.65 -33.15 25.31
CA ASP A 242 4.97 -33.05 23.88
C ASP A 242 3.79 -33.47 22.96
N GLY A 243 2.55 -33.27 23.42
CA GLY A 243 1.32 -33.65 22.71
C GLY A 243 0.95 -35.14 22.78
N VAL A 244 1.69 -35.96 23.51
CA VAL A 244 1.39 -37.40 23.64
C VAL A 244 0.10 -37.64 24.41
N GLY A 245 -0.80 -38.46 23.84
CA GLY A 245 -2.12 -38.76 24.42
C GLY A 245 -3.19 -37.70 24.14
N TRP A 246 -2.90 -36.71 23.30
CA TRP A 246 -3.84 -35.69 22.87
C TRP A 246 -4.43 -36.01 21.48
N ASN A 247 -5.76 -36.03 21.38
CA ASN A 247 -6.51 -36.49 20.20
C ASN A 247 -7.57 -35.47 19.71
N VAL A 248 -7.52 -34.22 20.16
CA VAL A 248 -8.51 -33.19 19.78
C VAL A 248 -8.10 -32.46 18.50
N LEU A 249 -9.04 -32.34 17.55
CA LEU A 249 -8.89 -31.67 16.27
C LEU A 249 -9.67 -30.35 16.23
N LEU A 250 -9.13 -29.34 15.56
CA LEU A 250 -9.89 -28.16 15.17
C LEU A 250 -10.81 -28.48 13.98
N GLN A 251 -11.96 -27.80 13.92
CA GLN A 251 -12.89 -27.94 12.81
C GLN A 251 -12.33 -27.33 11.51
N ASP A 252 -12.52 -28.05 10.40
CA ASP A 252 -12.20 -27.66 9.02
C ASP A 252 -10.78 -27.09 8.81
N PRO A 253 -9.73 -27.82 9.24
CA PRO A 253 -8.36 -27.38 9.03
C PRO A 253 -7.99 -27.31 7.54
N LEU A 254 -7.05 -26.42 7.18
CA LEU A 254 -6.48 -26.40 5.82
C LEU A 254 -5.81 -27.75 5.49
N VAL A 255 -5.02 -28.27 6.43
CA VAL A 255 -4.44 -29.60 6.35
C VAL A 255 -4.81 -30.39 7.59
N SER A 256 -5.42 -31.57 7.39
CA SER A 256 -5.89 -32.43 8.48
C SER A 256 -4.75 -33.30 9.03
N PRO A 257 -4.59 -33.40 10.36
CA PRO A 257 -3.77 -34.43 11.00
C PRO A 257 -4.24 -35.83 10.61
N THR A 258 -3.32 -36.74 10.24
CA THR A 258 -3.64 -38.14 9.94
C THR A 258 -3.54 -39.00 11.20
N PRO A 259 -4.62 -39.69 11.63
CA PRO A 259 -4.57 -40.59 12.77
C PRO A 259 -3.84 -41.89 12.38
N GLY A 260 -2.75 -42.23 13.08
CA GLY A 260 -2.25 -43.63 13.08
C GLY A 260 -0.75 -43.86 12.86
N THR A 261 0.09 -42.87 12.61
CA THR A 261 1.55 -43.10 12.39
C THR A 261 2.40 -42.40 13.44
N GLN A 262 2.17 -42.72 14.72
CA GLN A 262 2.93 -42.09 15.81
C GLN A 262 4.37 -42.59 15.90
N ASP A 263 4.71 -43.72 15.28
CA ASP A 263 5.97 -44.39 15.63
C ASP A 263 7.23 -43.92 14.90
N GLN A 264 7.18 -43.28 13.72
CA GLN A 264 8.43 -42.95 13.01
C GLN A 264 8.47 -41.66 12.16
N THR A 265 7.39 -40.90 12.00
CA THR A 265 7.34 -39.82 10.97
C THR A 265 7.23 -38.38 11.48
N GLY A 266 7.18 -38.13 12.80
CA GLY A 266 7.21 -36.75 13.34
C GLY A 266 6.01 -35.87 12.95
N TYR A 267 4.86 -36.46 12.62
CA TYR A 267 3.63 -35.76 12.25
C TYR A 267 2.61 -35.78 13.39
N PRO A 268 1.88 -34.66 13.66
CA PRO A 268 0.94 -34.61 14.76
C PRO A 268 -0.30 -35.44 14.44
N ALA A 269 -0.76 -36.24 15.41
CA ALA A 269 -2.00 -37.01 15.33
C ALA A 269 -3.26 -36.17 15.63
N ALA A 270 -3.06 -34.94 16.11
CA ALA A 270 -4.11 -34.03 16.58
C ALA A 270 -3.70 -32.56 16.39
N SER A 271 -4.60 -31.61 16.71
CA SER A 271 -4.20 -30.20 16.79
C SER A 271 -3.28 -29.97 18.00
N THR A 272 -2.22 -29.18 17.83
CA THR A 272 -1.25 -28.93 18.89
C THR A 272 -1.92 -28.18 20.03
N MET A 273 -1.87 -28.75 21.24
CA MET A 273 -2.40 -28.12 22.45
C MET A 273 -1.30 -27.43 23.23
N TYR A 274 -1.49 -26.15 23.48
CA TYR A 274 -0.69 -25.34 24.36
C TYR A 274 -1.48 -24.99 25.62
N MET A 275 -0.81 -25.04 26.76
CA MET A 275 -1.36 -24.60 28.04
C MET A 275 -0.76 -23.24 28.39
N LEU A 276 -1.62 -22.24 28.57
CA LEU A 276 -1.24 -20.93 29.08
C LEU A 276 -1.51 -20.87 30.59
N LEU A 277 -0.46 -20.58 31.35
CA LEU A 277 -0.55 -20.36 32.79
C LEU A 277 -0.24 -18.89 33.06
N ASP A 278 -1.23 -18.16 33.53
CA ASP A 278 -1.16 -16.71 33.76
C ASP A 278 -1.34 -16.41 35.24
N LEU A 279 -0.34 -15.79 35.87
CA LEU A 279 -0.37 -15.47 37.30
C LEU A 279 -1.17 -14.19 37.52
N VAL A 280 -2.26 -14.30 38.30
CA VAL A 280 -3.20 -13.18 38.50
C VAL A 280 -2.95 -12.47 39.83
N ALA A 281 -2.41 -13.16 40.83
CA ALA A 281 -2.08 -12.58 42.14
C ALA A 281 -0.73 -13.10 42.69
N PRO A 282 0.07 -12.25 43.40
CA PRO A 282 1.39 -12.62 43.91
C PRO A 282 1.36 -13.59 45.09
N ALA A 283 0.23 -13.72 45.80
CA ALA A 283 0.04 -14.66 46.91
C ALA A 283 0.09 -16.15 46.49
N ALA A 284 0.28 -16.43 45.20
CA ALA A 284 0.15 -17.73 44.56
C ALA A 284 1.21 -18.78 44.89
N ILE A 285 2.40 -18.38 45.32
CA ILE A 285 3.60 -19.24 45.29
C ILE A 285 4.06 -19.60 46.71
N SER A 286 3.17 -19.52 47.69
CA SER A 286 3.34 -20.15 49.00
C SER A 286 2.67 -21.53 49.00
N PRO A 287 3.35 -22.62 49.40
CA PRO A 287 2.77 -23.96 49.51
C PRO A 287 1.50 -24.03 50.39
N VAL A 288 1.32 -23.05 51.28
CA VAL A 288 0.25 -23.00 52.27
C VAL A 288 -1.05 -22.38 51.73
N ASP A 289 -0.98 -21.55 50.68
CA ASP A 289 -2.14 -20.75 50.23
C ASP A 289 -2.88 -21.31 48.98
N MET A 290 -2.29 -22.25 48.22
CA MET A 290 -3.04 -22.97 47.17
C MET A 290 -4.07 -23.95 47.73
N VAL A 291 -3.89 -24.39 48.97
CA VAL A 291 -4.82 -25.26 49.70
C VAL A 291 -5.27 -24.53 50.95
N GLY A 292 -6.15 -23.56 50.78
CA GLY A 292 -6.94 -23.00 51.87
C GLY A 292 -6.45 -21.65 52.38
N ASN A 293 -6.89 -20.58 51.73
CA ASN A 293 -7.42 -19.47 52.49
C ASN A 293 -8.59 -18.86 51.72
N GLY A 294 -9.74 -18.72 52.38
CA GLY A 294 -11.04 -18.38 51.81
C GLY A 294 -11.17 -16.94 51.31
N THR A 295 -10.23 -16.46 50.50
CA THR A 295 -10.38 -15.26 49.69
C THR A 295 -10.71 -15.69 48.26
N ASP A 296 -11.92 -15.40 47.79
CA ASP A 296 -12.47 -15.77 46.46
C ASP A 296 -11.71 -15.20 45.23
N ALA A 297 -10.46 -14.76 45.39
CA ALA A 297 -9.66 -14.17 44.32
C ALA A 297 -8.90 -15.27 43.55
N PRO A 298 -9.08 -15.38 42.21
CA PRO A 298 -8.37 -16.37 41.40
C PRO A 298 -6.87 -16.05 41.37
N VAL A 299 -6.07 -17.04 41.76
CA VAL A 299 -4.62 -16.94 41.94
C VAL A 299 -3.86 -17.22 40.63
N LEU A 300 -4.32 -18.23 39.89
CA LEU A 300 -3.76 -18.68 38.63
C LEU A 300 -4.87 -18.86 37.61
N ARG A 301 -4.69 -18.33 36.41
CA ARG A 301 -5.59 -18.54 35.28
C ARG A 301 -4.95 -19.54 34.31
N VAL A 302 -5.63 -20.66 34.12
CA VAL A 302 -5.20 -21.73 33.21
C VAL A 302 -6.11 -21.73 31.98
N THR A 303 -5.51 -21.66 30.79
CA THR A 303 -6.24 -21.73 29.52
C THR A 303 -5.60 -22.78 28.62
N ALA A 304 -6.41 -23.63 27.98
CA ALA A 304 -5.96 -24.56 26.96
C ALA A 304 -6.21 -23.97 25.57
N CYS A 305 -5.19 -23.96 24.73
CA CYS A 305 -5.20 -23.33 23.42
C CYS A 305 -4.81 -24.36 22.36
N MET A 306 -5.69 -24.64 21.41
CA MET A 306 -5.42 -25.54 20.31
C MET A 306 -5.07 -24.73 19.07
N ALA A 307 -4.00 -25.12 18.38
CA ALA A 307 -3.59 -24.53 17.10
C ALA A 307 -3.38 -25.63 16.07
N ASN A 308 -3.80 -25.38 14.83
CA ASN A 308 -3.34 -26.16 13.69
C ASN A 308 -2.21 -25.41 13.00
N LEU A 309 -1.08 -26.09 12.82
CA LEU A 309 0.13 -25.52 12.22
C LEU A 309 0.48 -26.20 10.90
N GLY A 310 -0.51 -26.86 10.29
CA GLY A 310 -0.41 -27.42 8.95
C GLY A 310 -0.23 -26.31 7.91
N VAL A 311 0.62 -26.58 6.94
CA VAL A 311 0.92 -25.70 5.80
C VAL A 311 0.88 -26.53 4.53
N ASP A 312 0.44 -25.93 3.43
CA ASP A 312 0.53 -26.55 2.10
C ASP A 312 0.84 -25.47 1.04
N THR A 313 1.33 -25.91 -0.11
CA THR A 313 1.65 -25.03 -1.23
C THR A 313 0.51 -25.00 -2.23
N PHE A 314 -0.04 -23.82 -2.42
CA PHE A 314 -1.06 -23.53 -3.40
C PHE A 314 -0.59 -22.46 -4.38
N VAL A 315 -1.06 -22.54 -5.61
CA VAL A 315 -1.06 -21.42 -6.53
C VAL A 315 -2.26 -20.55 -6.19
N ALA A 316 -2.00 -19.32 -5.77
CA ALA A 316 -3.03 -18.36 -5.38
C ALA A 316 -2.70 -16.96 -5.89
N ASP A 317 -3.76 -16.14 -6.01
CA ASP A 317 -3.65 -14.74 -6.39
C ASP A 317 -3.36 -13.87 -5.18
N LEU A 318 -2.35 -13.01 -5.32
CA LEU A 318 -1.83 -12.11 -4.32
C LEU A 318 -1.87 -10.70 -4.88
N HIS A 319 -2.47 -9.75 -4.16
CA HIS A 319 -2.54 -8.35 -4.59
C HIS A 319 -2.12 -7.40 -3.47
N SER A 320 -1.39 -6.34 -3.79
CA SER A 320 -1.07 -5.25 -2.87
C SER A 320 -1.50 -3.92 -3.47
N ASN A 321 -2.12 -3.09 -2.62
CA ASN A 321 -2.25 -1.66 -2.88
C ASN A 321 -1.31 -0.85 -1.97
N TRP A 322 -0.38 -1.52 -1.29
CA TRP A 322 0.51 -0.94 -0.31
C TRP A 322 1.96 -0.90 -0.82
N ASP A 323 2.54 0.31 -0.76
CA ASP A 323 3.89 0.64 -1.23
C ASP A 323 4.83 1.05 -0.07
N GLY A 324 4.48 0.73 1.18
CA GLY A 324 5.24 1.13 2.36
C GLY A 324 6.45 0.23 2.68
N LEU A 325 7.24 0.65 3.68
CA LEU A 325 8.37 -0.13 4.21
C LEU A 325 7.89 -1.21 5.19
N GLU A 326 8.54 -2.37 5.18
CA GLU A 326 8.31 -3.41 6.18
C GLU A 326 8.50 -2.84 7.60
N PRO A 327 7.53 -3.04 8.51
CA PRO A 327 7.66 -2.49 9.84
C PRO A 327 8.86 -3.11 10.59
N ILE A 328 9.61 -2.26 11.28
CA ILE A 328 10.65 -2.70 12.21
C ILE A 328 10.14 -2.41 13.63
N THR A 329 10.25 -3.39 14.52
CA THR A 329 9.96 -3.20 15.95
C THR A 329 11.04 -2.34 16.58
N SER A 330 10.70 -1.09 16.92
CA SER A 330 11.61 -0.15 17.57
C SER A 330 11.59 -0.32 19.09
N TRP A 331 12.73 -0.15 19.76
CA TRP A 331 12.78 0.00 21.22
C TRP A 331 12.12 1.31 21.67
N LYS A 332 11.34 1.29 22.75
CA LYS A 332 10.76 2.49 23.37
C LYS A 332 11.45 2.75 24.71
N PRO A 333 12.45 3.67 24.77
CA PRO A 333 13.24 3.89 25.98
C PRO A 333 12.41 4.27 27.20
N SER A 334 11.38 5.11 27.02
CA SER A 334 10.55 5.62 28.11
C SER A 334 9.67 4.56 28.79
N ALA A 335 9.51 3.40 28.16
CA ALA A 335 8.70 2.31 28.69
C ALA A 335 9.51 1.03 28.86
N GLU A 336 10.84 1.11 28.66
CA GLU A 336 11.79 -0.01 28.71
C GLU A 336 11.28 -1.27 28.01
N ARG A 337 10.68 -1.08 26.81
CA ARG A 337 10.09 -2.19 26.05
C ARG A 337 10.04 -1.96 24.56
N TYR A 338 9.84 -3.03 23.79
CA TYR A 338 9.60 -2.93 22.35
C TYR A 338 8.25 -2.28 22.03
N ASN A 339 8.24 -1.37 21.04
CA ASN A 339 7.01 -0.83 20.47
C ASN A 339 6.40 -1.85 19.50
N THR A 340 5.34 -2.51 19.93
CA THR A 340 4.66 -3.57 19.18
C THR A 340 3.50 -3.06 18.32
N THR A 341 3.20 -1.77 18.33
CA THR A 341 1.97 -1.20 17.74
C THR A 341 1.81 -1.54 16.27
N THR A 342 2.87 -1.33 15.47
CA THR A 342 2.87 -1.61 14.03
C THR A 342 2.81 -3.10 13.73
N ALA A 343 3.61 -3.91 14.46
CA ALA A 343 3.62 -5.36 14.34
C ALA A 343 2.26 -5.98 14.68
N ARG A 344 1.60 -5.54 15.76
CA ARG A 344 0.26 -6.00 16.13
C ARG A 344 -0.78 -5.57 15.11
N ALA A 345 -0.70 -4.35 14.59
CA ALA A 345 -1.60 -3.88 13.54
C ALA A 345 -1.50 -4.74 12.27
N GLN A 346 -0.27 -5.04 11.81
CA GLN A 346 -0.02 -5.92 10.66
C GLN A 346 -0.65 -7.32 10.86
N LEU A 347 -0.45 -7.90 12.05
CA LEU A 347 -0.97 -9.21 12.47
C LEU A 347 -2.46 -9.23 12.83
N SER A 348 -3.24 -8.15 12.60
CA SER A 348 -4.64 -8.04 13.04
C SER A 348 -4.86 -8.31 14.54
N ALA A 349 -3.84 -8.04 15.35
CA ALA A 349 -3.79 -8.26 16.79
C ALA A 349 -4.14 -6.98 17.59
N VAL A 350 -5.00 -6.12 17.01
CA VAL A 350 -5.43 -4.82 17.54
C VAL A 350 -6.95 -4.68 17.36
N LEU A 351 -7.61 -3.98 18.28
CA LEU A 351 -9.03 -3.64 18.20
C LEU A 351 -9.23 -2.11 18.08
N PRO A 352 -10.05 -1.62 17.12
CA PRO A 352 -10.68 -2.38 16.03
C PRO A 352 -9.65 -2.88 15.00
N ARG A 353 -9.97 -4.00 14.31
CA ARG A 353 -9.08 -4.58 13.30
C ARG A 353 -8.89 -3.65 12.11
N PRO A 354 -7.65 -3.26 11.75
CA PRO A 354 -7.41 -2.44 10.58
C PRO A 354 -7.72 -3.21 9.28
N ARG A 355 -8.19 -2.50 8.25
CA ARG A 355 -8.38 -3.05 6.90
C ARG A 355 -7.02 -3.46 6.29
N LEU A 356 -7.04 -4.41 5.35
CA LEU A 356 -5.85 -4.97 4.69
C LEU A 356 -4.92 -3.88 4.11
N ASP A 357 -5.49 -2.89 3.43
CA ASP A 357 -4.81 -1.74 2.81
C ASP A 357 -3.97 -0.91 3.80
N ARG A 358 -4.36 -0.88 5.07
CA ARG A 358 -3.68 -0.12 6.14
C ARG A 358 -2.68 -0.96 6.95
N ARG A 359 -2.62 -2.28 6.73
CA ARG A 359 -1.79 -3.20 7.51
C ARG A 359 -0.41 -3.44 6.91
N GLY A 360 -0.19 -3.07 5.65
CA GLY A 360 1.04 -3.44 4.95
C GLY A 360 1.17 -4.96 4.79
N VAL A 361 0.05 -5.59 4.38
CA VAL A 361 -0.04 -7.01 4.05
C VAL A 361 -0.61 -7.14 2.64
N LEU A 362 -0.23 -8.20 1.94
CA LEU A 362 -0.87 -8.55 0.68
C LEU A 362 -2.28 -9.07 0.97
N ALA A 363 -3.18 -8.88 0.04
CA ALA A 363 -4.49 -9.47 0.06
C ALA A 363 -4.47 -10.76 -0.75
N LEU A 364 -5.01 -11.82 -0.15
CA LEU A 364 -5.07 -13.15 -0.72
C LEU A 364 -6.43 -13.38 -1.37
N GLY A 365 -6.44 -13.93 -2.59
CA GLY A 365 -7.64 -14.41 -3.28
C GLY A 365 -8.41 -15.46 -2.47
N PRO A 366 -9.71 -15.66 -2.74
CA PRO A 366 -10.54 -16.56 -1.95
C PRO A 366 -10.08 -18.02 -2.06
N ARG A 367 -10.31 -18.82 -1.00
CA ARG A 367 -9.90 -20.24 -0.92
C ARG A 367 -10.46 -21.12 -2.05
N SER A 368 -11.58 -20.74 -2.65
CA SER A 368 -12.17 -21.42 -3.82
C SER A 368 -11.26 -21.41 -5.06
N ASP A 369 -10.37 -20.42 -5.16
CA ASP A 369 -9.59 -20.17 -6.35
C ASP A 369 -8.17 -20.75 -6.23
N TRP A 370 -7.83 -21.28 -5.04
CA TRP A 370 -6.51 -21.87 -4.78
C TRP A 370 -6.40 -23.22 -5.47
N GLN A 371 -5.26 -23.44 -6.12
CA GLN A 371 -4.95 -24.71 -6.78
C GLN A 371 -3.79 -25.37 -6.05
N HIS A 372 -3.89 -26.66 -5.74
CA HIS A 372 -2.76 -27.37 -5.16
C HIS A 372 -1.58 -27.34 -6.12
N PHE A 373 -0.41 -26.96 -5.62
CA PHE A 373 0.80 -26.93 -6.43
C PHE A 373 1.33 -28.35 -6.67
N PHE A 374 1.24 -29.20 -5.66
CA PHE A 374 1.57 -30.62 -5.78
C PHE A 374 0.29 -31.44 -6.09
N PRO A 375 0.34 -32.42 -7.00
CA PRO A 375 -0.81 -33.28 -7.30
C PRO A 375 -1.22 -34.08 -6.05
N GLN A 376 -2.52 -34.09 -5.71
CA GLN A 376 -3.06 -34.78 -4.54
C GLN A 376 -3.10 -36.32 -4.68
N THR A 377 -2.95 -36.85 -5.89
CA THR A 377 -3.09 -38.28 -6.21
C THR A 377 -1.79 -38.85 -6.75
N TYR A 378 -1.11 -39.67 -5.96
CA TYR A 378 -0.20 -40.68 -6.49
C TYR A 378 -1.01 -41.99 -6.57
N GLU A 379 -1.60 -42.27 -7.73
CA GLU A 379 -2.12 -43.62 -7.99
C GLU A 379 -0.95 -44.60 -7.96
N LEU A 380 -1.00 -45.60 -7.08
CA LEU A 380 -0.05 -46.70 -7.15
C LEU A 380 -0.18 -47.39 -8.52
N PRO A 381 0.93 -47.79 -9.17
CA PRO A 381 0.86 -48.72 -10.29
C PRO A 381 0.03 -49.93 -9.85
N SER A 382 -1.02 -50.25 -10.59
CA SER A 382 -2.03 -51.30 -10.34
C SER A 382 -1.48 -52.73 -10.21
N ASN A 383 -0.16 -52.90 -10.11
CA ASN A 383 0.54 -54.17 -10.26
C ASN A 383 1.23 -54.60 -8.95
N VAL A 384 1.04 -53.87 -7.83
CA VAL A 384 1.56 -54.28 -6.52
C VAL A 384 0.46 -54.93 -5.71
N SER A 385 0.61 -56.24 -5.50
CA SER A 385 -0.29 -57.10 -4.74
C SER A 385 -0.60 -56.56 -3.33
N SER A 386 -1.86 -56.68 -2.98
CA SER A 386 -2.60 -56.13 -1.84
C SER A 386 -2.20 -56.60 -0.44
N ASN A 387 -0.97 -56.37 0.03
CA ASN A 387 -0.63 -56.60 1.46
C ASN A 387 0.23 -55.50 2.12
N ALA A 388 0.54 -54.40 1.44
CA ALA A 388 1.15 -53.24 2.06
C ALA A 388 0.48 -51.97 1.53
N SER A 389 -0.40 -51.37 2.33
CA SER A 389 -0.78 -49.98 2.15
C SER A 389 0.44 -49.12 2.51
N THR A 390 1.38 -48.96 1.58
CA THR A 390 2.47 -48.00 1.70
C THR A 390 1.86 -46.60 1.61
N ILE A 391 1.49 -46.06 2.77
CA ILE A 391 1.14 -44.66 2.95
C ILE A 391 2.39 -43.87 2.58
N VAL A 392 2.43 -43.33 1.37
CA VAL A 392 3.47 -42.37 0.98
C VAL A 392 3.28 -41.15 1.88
N PRO A 393 4.29 -40.75 2.68
CA PRO A 393 4.13 -39.60 3.57
C PRO A 393 3.80 -38.35 2.75
N PRO A 394 2.99 -37.43 3.28
CA PRO A 394 2.74 -36.15 2.63
C PRO A 394 4.08 -35.46 2.30
N PRO A 395 4.13 -34.60 1.26
CA PRO A 395 5.35 -33.87 0.92
C PRO A 395 5.95 -33.27 2.19
N GLY A 396 7.25 -33.49 2.40
CA GLY A 396 7.92 -33.35 3.71
C GLY A 396 7.84 -31.97 4.36
N GLY A 397 7.21 -30.98 3.71
CA GLY A 397 7.00 -29.63 4.19
C GLY A 397 5.72 -29.39 5.01
N VAL A 398 4.72 -30.30 4.99
CA VAL A 398 3.36 -30.00 5.47
C VAL A 398 3.26 -29.64 6.96
N TRP A 399 4.10 -30.26 7.79
CA TRP A 399 4.11 -30.05 9.24
C TRP A 399 5.39 -29.34 9.71
N THR A 400 6.09 -28.67 8.80
CA THR A 400 7.36 -27.98 9.10
C THR A 400 7.23 -27.04 10.28
N PHE A 401 6.18 -26.23 10.35
CA PHE A 401 6.00 -25.29 11.46
C PHE A 401 5.72 -25.98 12.80
N ALA A 402 4.92 -27.05 12.80
CA ALA A 402 4.67 -27.84 13.99
C ALA A 402 5.97 -28.46 14.51
N GLN A 403 6.78 -29.05 13.62
CA GLN A 403 8.09 -29.60 13.96
C GLN A 403 9.05 -28.51 14.44
N ALA A 404 9.10 -27.34 13.81
CA ALA A 404 9.93 -26.22 14.24
C ALA A 404 9.63 -25.81 15.68
N LEU A 405 8.34 -25.63 15.97
CA LEU A 405 7.89 -25.23 17.29
C LEU A 405 8.19 -26.35 18.31
N ALA A 406 8.01 -27.61 17.91
CA ALA A 406 8.32 -28.75 18.75
C ALA A 406 9.81 -28.88 19.10
N TYR A 407 10.68 -28.64 18.13
CA TYR A 407 12.13 -28.70 18.29
C TYR A 407 12.71 -27.45 18.96
N SER A 408 12.05 -26.29 18.87
CA SER A 408 12.55 -25.05 19.49
C SER A 408 12.07 -24.85 20.93
N LEU A 409 10.96 -25.48 21.33
CA LEU A 409 10.56 -25.53 22.72
C LEU A 409 11.44 -26.54 23.46
N HIS A 410 11.97 -26.13 24.61
CA HIS A 410 12.83 -26.94 25.46
C HIS A 410 12.27 -26.96 26.88
N ASN A 411 12.87 -27.73 27.77
CA ASN A 411 12.54 -27.64 29.20
C ASN A 411 12.90 -26.22 29.67
N PRO A 412 11.91 -25.38 30.04
CA PRO A 412 12.16 -24.00 30.46
C PRO A 412 12.81 -23.93 31.86
N GLN A 413 13.22 -25.05 32.46
CA GLN A 413 13.88 -25.09 33.76
C GLN A 413 15.09 -26.03 33.74
N SER A 414 15.59 -26.41 32.56
CA SER A 414 16.84 -27.15 32.43
C SER A 414 17.99 -26.25 32.90
N SER A 415 18.59 -26.61 34.04
CA SER A 415 19.80 -25.96 34.54
C SER A 415 20.96 -26.94 34.35
N ASP A 416 21.91 -26.59 33.48
CA ASP A 416 23.19 -27.34 33.35
C ASP A 416 24.07 -27.23 34.61
N ARG A 417 23.72 -26.36 35.56
CA ARG A 417 24.56 -26.02 36.72
C ARG A 417 24.14 -26.63 38.06
N ASN A 418 23.03 -27.35 38.15
CA ASN A 418 22.55 -27.86 39.45
C ASN A 418 22.10 -29.34 39.38
N PRO A 419 22.94 -30.30 39.85
CA PRO A 419 22.61 -31.73 39.86
C PRO A 419 21.48 -32.10 40.84
N VAL A 420 21.04 -31.18 41.71
CA VAL A 420 19.98 -31.38 42.71
C VAL A 420 18.58 -31.50 42.07
N HIS A 421 18.38 -30.98 40.85
CA HIS A 421 17.07 -30.96 40.17
C HIS A 421 17.00 -31.84 38.92
N GLY A 422 18.01 -32.68 38.66
CA GLY A 422 18.15 -33.46 37.43
C GLY A 422 17.07 -34.53 37.17
N ASN A 423 16.29 -34.90 38.18
CA ASN A 423 15.26 -35.97 38.06
C ASN A 423 13.85 -35.46 37.76
N GLN A 424 13.58 -34.15 37.81
CA GLN A 424 12.26 -33.58 37.57
C GLN A 424 12.30 -32.56 36.44
N THR A 425 11.73 -32.93 35.30
CA THR A 425 11.66 -32.09 34.11
C THR A 425 10.26 -31.50 33.97
N ALA A 426 10.20 -30.19 33.72
CA ALA A 426 8.98 -29.59 33.20
C ALA A 426 8.80 -30.02 31.74
N ASP A 427 7.55 -30.13 31.32
CA ASP A 427 7.15 -30.24 29.93
C ASP A 427 7.73 -29.06 29.13
N ARG A 428 7.96 -29.28 27.84
CA ARG A 428 8.56 -28.26 26.96
C ARG A 428 7.71 -26.99 26.95
N GLY A 429 8.35 -25.84 26.96
CA GLY A 429 7.64 -24.57 27.06
C GLY A 429 8.55 -23.37 26.97
N VAL A 430 7.97 -22.20 27.17
CA VAL A 430 8.68 -20.92 27.21
C VAL A 430 7.97 -19.95 28.16
N ILE A 431 8.75 -19.18 28.89
CA ILE A 431 8.20 -18.15 29.80
C ILE A 431 8.08 -16.82 29.03
N LEU A 432 6.90 -16.20 29.09
CA LEU A 432 6.55 -14.93 28.45
C LEU A 432 6.39 -13.85 29.53
N SER A 433 7.41 -13.69 30.39
CA SER A 433 7.41 -12.76 31.53
C SER A 433 7.99 -11.39 31.15
N ARG A 434 7.30 -10.31 31.52
CA ARG A 434 7.81 -8.92 31.36
C ARG A 434 8.91 -8.54 32.36
N HIS A 435 9.00 -9.22 33.49
CA HIS A 435 9.78 -8.73 34.64
C HIS A 435 11.08 -9.49 34.89
N VAL A 436 11.23 -10.69 34.34
CA VAL A 436 12.40 -11.54 34.60
C VAL A 436 13.22 -11.66 33.31
N HIS A 437 14.33 -10.94 33.23
CA HIS A 437 15.22 -10.97 32.05
C HIS A 437 16.44 -11.88 32.24
N THR A 438 16.70 -12.36 33.46
CA THR A 438 17.96 -13.02 33.84
C THR A 438 17.93 -14.54 33.75
N MET A 439 16.78 -15.15 33.49
CA MET A 439 16.64 -16.60 33.36
C MET A 439 16.73 -17.04 31.89
N HIS A 440 17.57 -18.03 31.59
CA HIS A 440 17.91 -18.51 30.23
C HIS A 440 16.74 -19.09 29.41
N PHE A 441 15.55 -19.16 29.99
CA PHE A 441 14.36 -19.82 29.45
C PHE A 441 13.19 -18.86 29.18
N ASN A 442 13.39 -17.56 29.39
CA ASN A 442 12.44 -16.56 28.94
C ASN A 442 12.54 -16.38 27.43
N ALA A 443 11.38 -16.16 26.80
CA ALA A 443 11.37 -15.69 25.43
C ALA A 443 12.06 -14.33 25.34
N HIS A 444 12.64 -14.05 24.18
CA HIS A 444 13.16 -12.74 23.86
C HIS A 444 12.08 -11.69 24.07
N GLU A 445 12.46 -10.53 24.59
CA GLU A 445 11.53 -9.50 25.05
C GLU A 445 10.60 -8.98 23.93
N SER A 446 11.01 -9.08 22.67
CA SER A 446 10.16 -8.77 21.51
C SER A 446 8.95 -9.70 21.40
N HIS A 447 9.09 -10.98 21.75
CA HIS A 447 8.00 -11.96 21.77
C HIS A 447 7.10 -11.77 22.97
N THR A 448 7.70 -11.56 24.14
CA THR A 448 7.00 -11.24 25.38
C THR A 448 6.16 -9.98 25.21
N SER A 449 6.74 -8.89 24.72
CA SER A 449 6.03 -7.63 24.49
C SER A 449 4.89 -7.82 23.49
N LEU A 450 5.12 -8.55 22.38
CA LEU A 450 4.09 -8.81 21.37
C LEU A 450 2.90 -9.57 21.96
N PHE A 451 3.16 -10.63 22.72
CA PHE A 451 2.13 -11.45 23.34
C PHE A 451 1.36 -10.67 24.40
N GLN A 452 2.08 -10.05 25.35
CA GLN A 452 1.48 -9.36 26.49
C GLN A 452 0.72 -8.10 26.06
N ASP A 453 1.27 -7.29 25.14
CA ASP A 453 0.55 -6.11 24.63
C ASP A 453 -0.71 -6.50 23.84
N THR A 454 -0.69 -7.65 23.16
CA THR A 454 -1.87 -8.18 22.47
C THR A 454 -2.90 -8.67 23.47
N LEU A 455 -2.48 -9.42 24.50
CA LEU A 455 -3.36 -9.93 25.55
C LEU A 455 -4.02 -8.77 26.30
N ASP A 456 -3.25 -7.75 26.70
CA ASP A 456 -3.74 -6.56 27.40
C ASP A 456 -4.78 -5.80 26.58
N GLN A 457 -4.52 -5.59 25.27
CA GLN A 457 -5.43 -4.80 24.44
C GLN A 457 -6.68 -5.59 24.01
N THR A 458 -6.53 -6.88 23.70
CA THR A 458 -7.62 -7.68 23.10
C THR A 458 -8.38 -8.51 24.10
N GLN A 459 -7.83 -8.69 25.32
CA GLN A 459 -8.36 -9.57 26.36
C GLN A 459 -8.63 -11.00 25.86
N SER A 460 -7.89 -11.43 24.84
CA SER A 460 -8.06 -12.74 24.19
C SER A 460 -6.72 -13.48 24.09
N PRO A 461 -6.54 -14.58 24.85
CA PRO A 461 -5.36 -15.42 24.71
C PRO A 461 -5.25 -16.06 23.32
N ALA A 462 -6.38 -16.27 22.63
CA ALA A 462 -6.39 -16.77 21.26
C ALA A 462 -5.68 -15.81 20.29
N VAL A 463 -6.00 -14.51 20.34
CA VAL A 463 -5.38 -13.49 19.48
C VAL A 463 -3.88 -13.39 19.80
N ALA A 464 -3.54 -13.34 21.09
CA ALA A 464 -2.16 -13.20 21.55
C ALA A 464 -1.30 -14.39 21.11
N LEU A 465 -1.78 -15.62 21.32
CA LEU A 465 -1.08 -16.83 20.89
C LEU A 465 -1.01 -16.92 19.37
N GLN A 466 -2.07 -16.59 18.64
CA GLN A 466 -2.05 -16.59 17.17
C GLN A 466 -1.01 -15.60 16.62
N ALA A 467 -0.93 -14.39 17.18
CA ALA A 467 0.06 -13.40 16.79
C ALA A 467 1.49 -13.88 17.06
N LEU A 468 1.72 -14.48 18.23
CA LEU A 468 3.00 -15.04 18.63
C LEU A 468 3.44 -16.20 17.72
N LEU A 469 2.58 -17.21 17.56
CA LEU A 469 2.86 -18.38 16.70
C LEU A 469 3.10 -17.95 15.25
N THR A 470 2.30 -17.03 14.71
CA THR A 470 2.54 -16.50 13.36
C THR A 470 3.94 -15.90 13.25
N ARG A 471 4.35 -15.08 14.24
CA ARG A 471 5.66 -14.42 14.18
C ARG A 471 6.79 -15.44 14.19
N ILE A 472 6.68 -16.49 15.01
CA ILE A 472 7.67 -17.58 15.03
C ILE A 472 7.66 -18.34 13.70
N CYS A 473 6.50 -18.69 13.14
CA CYS A 473 6.41 -19.33 11.83
C CYS A 473 7.04 -18.48 10.71
N GLN A 474 6.90 -17.15 10.75
CA GLN A 474 7.60 -16.26 9.82
C GLN A 474 9.12 -16.36 9.99
N MET A 475 9.63 -16.35 11.23
CA MET A 475 11.07 -16.50 11.48
C MET A 475 11.59 -17.83 10.91
N VAL A 476 10.86 -18.93 11.14
CA VAL A 476 11.19 -20.25 10.58
C VAL A 476 11.24 -20.20 9.06
N TYR A 477 10.23 -19.60 8.41
CA TYR A 477 10.16 -19.50 6.95
C TYR A 477 11.34 -18.70 6.37
N TYR A 478 11.62 -17.50 6.90
CA TYR A 478 12.67 -16.63 6.37
C TYR A 478 14.09 -17.13 6.68
N GLU A 479 14.28 -17.92 7.74
CA GLU A 479 15.54 -18.63 7.96
C GLU A 479 15.73 -19.77 6.95
N ALA A 480 14.65 -20.49 6.61
CA ALA A 480 14.71 -21.59 5.66
C ALA A 480 14.84 -21.12 4.20
N LEU A 481 14.30 -19.93 3.86
CA LEU A 481 14.22 -19.39 2.50
C LEU A 481 15.54 -19.43 1.70
N PRO A 482 16.71 -19.06 2.25
CA PRO A 482 17.98 -19.09 1.51
C PRO A 482 18.51 -20.51 1.24
N ARG A 483 17.97 -21.53 1.92
CA ARG A 483 18.40 -22.94 1.80
C ARG A 483 17.53 -23.74 0.83
N LEU A 484 16.54 -23.09 0.22
CA LEU A 484 15.62 -23.73 -0.71
C LEU A 484 16.25 -23.88 -2.09
N ASN A 485 16.14 -25.08 -2.63
CA ASN A 485 16.66 -25.41 -3.96
C ASN A 485 15.55 -25.67 -4.99
N GLU A 486 14.32 -25.88 -4.54
CA GLU A 486 13.19 -26.08 -5.42
C GLU A 486 12.54 -24.76 -5.81
N SER A 487 12.05 -24.69 -7.05
CA SER A 487 11.36 -23.52 -7.56
C SER A 487 10.14 -23.90 -8.38
N GLY A 488 9.14 -23.03 -8.42
CA GLY A 488 7.98 -23.16 -9.30
C GLY A 488 7.68 -21.87 -10.04
N HIS A 489 6.88 -22.00 -11.10
CA HIS A 489 6.53 -20.87 -11.97
C HIS A 489 5.53 -19.94 -11.30
N ALA A 490 5.84 -18.64 -11.27
CA ALA A 490 4.97 -17.57 -10.80
C ALA A 490 4.82 -16.48 -11.85
N GLU A 491 3.60 -15.96 -12.03
CA GLU A 491 3.34 -14.77 -12.82
C GLU A 491 3.31 -13.57 -11.88
N THR A 492 4.16 -12.58 -12.15
CA THR A 492 4.36 -11.45 -11.24
C THR A 492 4.26 -10.14 -12.00
N ALA A 493 3.52 -9.18 -11.46
CA ALA A 493 3.45 -7.82 -11.98
C ALA A 493 3.93 -6.84 -10.91
N PHE A 494 4.90 -6.01 -11.28
CA PHE A 494 5.48 -4.99 -10.41
C PHE A 494 4.92 -3.61 -10.80
N SER A 495 4.68 -2.79 -9.78
CA SER A 495 4.29 -1.40 -9.93
C SER A 495 5.54 -0.53 -9.98
N HIS A 496 5.61 0.34 -10.97
CA HIS A 496 6.69 1.31 -11.12
C HIS A 496 6.15 2.73 -11.00
N VAL A 497 6.90 3.59 -10.31
CA VAL A 497 6.58 5.01 -10.22
C VAL A 497 7.18 5.72 -11.44
N ALA A 498 6.34 6.33 -12.25
CA ALA A 498 6.75 7.14 -13.40
C ALA A 498 5.93 8.43 -13.47
N VAL A 499 6.48 9.43 -14.15
CA VAL A 499 5.80 10.70 -14.41
C VAL A 499 4.82 10.47 -15.56
N LEU A 500 3.52 10.45 -15.25
CA LEU A 500 2.44 10.11 -16.19
C LEU A 500 1.42 11.24 -16.24
N PRO A 501 0.70 11.42 -17.37
CA PRO A 501 -0.39 12.38 -17.47
C PRO A 501 -1.55 11.90 -16.59
N THR A 502 -1.77 12.59 -15.47
CA THR A 502 -2.82 12.25 -14.48
C THR A 502 -4.07 13.12 -14.61
N ARG A 503 -3.95 14.24 -15.33
CA ARG A 503 -5.03 15.17 -15.61
C ARG A 503 -5.09 15.43 -17.11
N TRP A 504 -6.21 15.98 -17.56
CA TRP A 504 -6.44 16.39 -18.95
C TRP A 504 -6.70 17.89 -19.08
N THR A 505 -6.48 18.63 -17.99
CA THR A 505 -6.82 20.04 -17.87
C THR A 505 -5.95 20.92 -18.73
N GLY A 506 -4.63 20.73 -18.67
CA GLY A 506 -3.65 21.43 -19.47
C GLY A 506 -3.78 21.13 -20.96
N PHE A 507 -3.99 19.85 -21.31
CA PHE A 507 -4.27 19.42 -22.67
C PHE A 507 -5.56 20.07 -23.21
N GLY A 508 -6.64 20.03 -22.44
CA GLY A 508 -7.93 20.63 -22.83
C GLY A 508 -7.82 22.14 -23.05
N VAL A 509 -7.18 22.86 -22.13
CA VAL A 509 -6.93 24.31 -22.26
C VAL A 509 -6.05 24.61 -23.47
N GLY A 510 -4.96 23.84 -23.66
CA GLY A 510 -4.06 23.99 -24.80
C GLY A 510 -4.75 23.81 -26.15
N MET A 511 -5.57 22.76 -26.29
CA MET A 511 -6.36 22.56 -27.50
C MET A 511 -7.43 23.64 -27.71
N GLY A 512 -8.06 24.12 -26.64
CA GLY A 512 -9.00 25.24 -26.70
C GLY A 512 -8.35 26.54 -27.23
N LEU A 513 -7.13 26.85 -26.79
CA LEU A 513 -6.37 28.01 -27.27
C LEU A 513 -6.04 27.90 -28.76
N LEU A 514 -5.58 26.74 -29.22
CA LEU A 514 -5.28 26.50 -30.64
C LEU A 514 -6.53 26.62 -31.51
N LEU A 515 -7.65 26.03 -31.09
CA LEU A 515 -8.93 26.15 -31.79
C LEU A 515 -9.40 27.60 -31.87
N THR A 516 -9.28 28.36 -30.76
CA THR A 516 -9.66 29.77 -30.71
C THR A 516 -8.83 30.60 -31.69
N HIS A 517 -7.51 30.39 -31.75
CA HIS A 517 -6.63 31.05 -32.72
C HIS A 517 -7.07 30.78 -34.16
N TRP A 518 -7.33 29.52 -34.53
CA TRP A 518 -7.81 29.17 -35.87
C TRP A 518 -9.16 29.82 -36.20
N VAL A 519 -10.09 29.85 -35.26
CA VAL A 519 -11.38 30.54 -35.43
C VAL A 519 -11.18 32.03 -35.66
N VAL A 520 -10.33 32.70 -34.87
CA VAL A 520 -10.03 34.13 -35.04
C VAL A 520 -9.39 34.39 -36.41
N VAL A 521 -8.42 33.58 -36.83
CA VAL A 521 -7.79 33.69 -38.15
C VAL A 521 -8.82 33.52 -39.27
N LEU A 522 -9.73 32.55 -39.18
CA LEU A 522 -10.79 32.33 -40.17
C LEU A 522 -11.77 33.51 -40.21
N VAL A 523 -12.20 34.01 -39.06
CA VAL A 523 -13.12 35.16 -38.96
C VAL A 523 -12.47 36.40 -39.57
N VAL A 524 -11.22 36.71 -39.18
CA VAL A 524 -10.50 37.88 -39.68
C VAL A 524 -10.18 37.76 -41.17
N GLY A 525 -9.86 36.56 -41.64
CA GLY A 525 -9.68 36.26 -43.07
C GLY A 525 -10.96 36.49 -43.87
N GLY A 526 -12.09 35.97 -43.39
CA GLY A 526 -13.41 36.19 -43.99
C GLY A 526 -13.84 37.65 -43.99
N LEU A 527 -13.62 38.36 -42.88
CA LEU A 527 -13.85 39.81 -42.79
C LEU A 527 -12.97 40.57 -43.78
N SER A 528 -11.68 40.24 -43.88
CA SER A 528 -10.78 40.86 -44.85
C SER A 528 -11.27 40.62 -46.26
N ALA A 529 -11.60 39.39 -46.64
CA ALA A 529 -12.10 39.06 -47.97
C ALA A 529 -13.41 39.79 -48.33
N ARG A 530 -14.31 39.97 -47.34
CA ARG A 530 -15.59 40.67 -47.55
C ARG A 530 -15.45 42.19 -47.62
N TYR A 531 -14.60 42.76 -46.77
CA TYR A 531 -14.57 44.20 -46.52
C TYR A 531 -13.42 44.93 -47.21
N THR A 532 -12.37 44.23 -47.63
CA THR A 532 -11.25 44.82 -48.36
C THR A 532 -11.35 44.49 -49.85
N ARG A 533 -11.42 45.51 -50.70
CA ARG A 533 -11.49 45.39 -52.16
C ARG A 533 -10.19 45.79 -52.83
N HIS A 534 -9.45 46.70 -52.21
CA HIS A 534 -8.31 47.34 -52.85
C HIS A 534 -6.98 47.01 -52.16
N SER A 535 -7.01 46.52 -50.92
CA SER A 535 -5.84 46.13 -50.14
C SER A 535 -5.22 44.83 -50.61
N LEU A 536 -3.97 44.87 -51.06
CA LEU A 536 -3.13 43.68 -51.22
C LEU A 536 -2.29 43.50 -49.94
N LEU A 537 -2.44 42.34 -49.32
CA LEU A 537 -1.58 41.92 -48.21
C LEU A 537 -0.15 41.70 -48.73
N ARG A 538 0.86 42.04 -47.92
CA ARG A 538 2.29 41.87 -48.27
C ARG A 538 2.75 42.62 -49.53
N ASN A 539 2.03 43.66 -49.97
CA ASN A 539 2.45 44.51 -51.08
C ASN A 539 3.10 45.81 -50.57
N TYR A 540 4.43 45.84 -50.57
CA TYR A 540 5.23 46.97 -50.08
C TYR A 540 5.01 48.24 -50.89
N TRP A 541 4.97 48.15 -52.22
CA TRP A 541 4.79 49.31 -53.11
C TRP A 541 3.41 49.92 -52.95
N GLN A 542 2.39 49.09 -52.72
CA GLN A 542 1.07 49.59 -52.41
C GLN A 542 1.06 50.37 -51.09
N ALA A 543 1.73 49.87 -50.05
CA ALA A 543 1.81 50.55 -48.76
C ALA A 543 2.46 51.93 -48.86
N VAL A 544 3.53 52.06 -49.67
CA VAL A 544 4.21 53.34 -49.95
C VAL A 544 3.34 54.26 -50.80
N SER A 545 2.68 53.73 -51.84
CA SER A 545 1.86 54.53 -52.75
C SER A 545 0.69 55.24 -52.05
N HIS A 546 0.12 54.61 -51.00
CA HIS A 546 -0.97 55.17 -50.22
C HIS A 546 -0.54 56.40 -49.39
N MET A 547 0.75 56.50 -49.06
CA MET A 547 1.30 57.63 -48.32
C MET A 547 1.55 58.85 -49.22
N TYR A 548 1.55 58.69 -50.54
CA TYR A 548 1.77 59.75 -51.51
C TYR A 548 0.45 60.16 -52.20
N SER A 549 -0.36 60.95 -51.51
CA SER A 549 -1.67 61.45 -51.98
C SER A 549 -1.77 62.97 -51.85
N ASN A 550 -2.71 63.61 -52.55
CA ASN A 550 -2.92 65.05 -52.45
C ASN A 550 -3.17 65.52 -50.99
N GLU A 551 -3.79 64.68 -50.16
CA GLU A 551 -4.10 65.01 -48.76
C GLU A 551 -2.96 64.68 -47.79
N THR A 552 -2.07 63.74 -48.15
CA THR A 552 -0.94 63.31 -47.29
C THR A 552 0.39 63.94 -47.68
N VAL A 553 0.56 64.45 -48.91
CA VAL A 553 1.84 65.01 -49.40
C VAL A 553 2.29 66.21 -48.55
N ALA A 554 1.38 67.11 -48.18
CA ALA A 554 1.72 68.25 -47.31
C ALA A 554 2.18 67.80 -45.91
N VAL A 555 1.60 66.71 -45.39
CA VAL A 555 2.06 66.10 -44.13
C VAL A 555 3.43 65.46 -44.32
N LEU A 556 3.66 64.76 -45.44
CA LEU A 556 4.89 64.04 -45.72
C LEU A 556 6.09 64.97 -45.95
N GLU A 557 5.87 66.11 -46.61
CA GLU A 557 6.87 67.16 -46.82
C GLU A 557 7.32 67.80 -45.50
N GLU A 558 6.40 67.96 -44.54
CA GLU A 558 6.70 68.50 -43.23
C GLU A 558 7.28 67.44 -42.27
N ALA A 559 6.75 66.21 -42.31
CA ALA A 559 7.08 65.13 -41.40
C ALA A 559 8.57 64.72 -41.43
N HIS A 560 9.31 65.03 -42.49
CA HIS A 560 10.74 64.77 -42.53
C HIS A 560 11.54 65.63 -41.50
N ARG A 561 10.95 66.73 -41.01
CA ARG A 561 11.63 67.72 -40.15
C ARG A 561 11.22 67.66 -38.68
N ILE A 562 10.20 66.86 -38.34
CA ILE A 562 9.58 66.82 -37.01
C ILE A 562 9.31 65.37 -36.57
N ASN A 563 9.25 65.11 -35.26
CA ASN A 563 8.97 63.75 -34.75
C ASN A 563 7.47 63.40 -34.81
N ASP A 564 7.11 62.13 -34.67
CA ASP A 564 5.71 61.65 -34.74
C ASP A 564 4.74 62.38 -33.79
N ARG A 565 5.19 62.78 -32.60
CA ARG A 565 4.36 63.53 -31.64
C ARG A 565 4.07 64.94 -32.15
N ASP A 566 5.05 65.56 -32.77
CA ASP A 566 4.96 66.90 -33.34
C ASP A 566 4.21 66.89 -34.69
N VAL A 567 4.31 65.81 -35.49
CA VAL A 567 3.46 65.58 -36.66
C VAL A 567 1.98 65.54 -36.24
N LYS A 568 1.65 64.81 -35.18
CA LYS A 568 0.28 64.75 -34.67
C LYS A 568 -0.23 66.14 -34.25
N ARG A 569 0.58 66.90 -33.50
CA ARG A 569 0.25 68.28 -33.12
C ARG A 569 0.08 69.20 -34.33
N TRP A 570 0.91 69.03 -35.35
CA TRP A 570 0.84 69.81 -36.59
C TRP A 570 -0.44 69.51 -37.37
N VAL A 571 -0.80 68.23 -37.51
CA VAL A 571 -2.04 67.77 -38.15
C VAL A 571 -3.28 68.28 -37.39
N ASP A 572 -3.25 68.24 -36.05
CA ASP A 572 -4.30 68.80 -35.19
C ASP A 572 -4.41 70.33 -35.37
N ALA A 573 -3.28 71.04 -35.39
CA ALA A 573 -3.23 72.50 -35.56
C ALA A 573 -3.72 72.98 -36.94
N LYS A 574 -3.59 72.13 -37.98
CA LYS A 574 -4.11 72.38 -39.33
C LYS A 574 -5.60 72.04 -39.51
N GLY A 575 -6.28 71.62 -38.44
CA GLY A 575 -7.69 71.21 -38.49
C GLY A 575 -7.94 69.85 -39.15
N LEU A 576 -6.89 69.11 -39.49
CA LEU A 576 -6.96 67.80 -40.16
C LEU A 576 -7.00 66.63 -39.15
N GLY A 577 -6.71 66.88 -37.87
CA GLY A 577 -6.66 65.87 -36.81
C GLY A 577 -7.99 65.24 -36.40
N GLY A 578 -9.12 65.88 -36.74
CA GLY A 578 -10.46 65.36 -36.45
C GLY A 578 -11.00 64.38 -37.50
N GLY A 579 -10.41 64.34 -38.70
CA GLY A 579 -10.88 63.54 -39.83
C GLY A 579 -10.36 62.10 -39.80
N LEU A 580 -11.21 61.15 -40.19
CA LEU A 580 -10.79 59.78 -40.47
C LEU A 580 -10.39 59.69 -41.94
N PHE A 581 -9.36 58.91 -42.23
CA PHE A 581 -8.88 58.66 -43.58
C PHE A 581 -9.03 57.18 -43.92
N THR A 582 -9.52 56.90 -45.12
CA THR A 582 -9.68 55.56 -45.68
C THR A 582 -8.95 55.41 -47.00
N ILE A 583 -8.59 54.19 -47.36
CA ILE A 583 -8.06 53.91 -48.71
C ILE A 583 -9.23 53.90 -49.69
N ASP A 584 -9.15 54.75 -50.72
CA ASP A 584 -10.11 54.77 -51.83
C ASP A 584 -9.41 55.02 -53.18
N LEU A 585 -10.11 54.77 -54.28
CA LEU A 585 -9.67 55.05 -55.64
C LEU A 585 -9.84 56.54 -55.96
N VAL A 586 -8.73 57.25 -56.09
CA VAL A 586 -8.70 58.66 -56.51
C VAL A 586 -8.34 58.75 -57.98
N ARG A 587 -9.20 59.43 -58.75
CA ARG A 587 -8.95 59.70 -60.18
C ARG A 587 -8.30 61.06 -60.34
N ASN A 588 -7.04 61.09 -60.79
CA ASN A 588 -6.31 62.34 -61.03
C ASN A 588 -5.71 62.33 -62.44
N LYS A 589 -6.05 63.34 -63.26
CA LYS A 589 -5.58 63.52 -64.65
C LYS A 589 -5.64 62.24 -65.51
N GLY A 590 -6.77 61.53 -65.45
CA GLY A 590 -7.01 60.32 -66.25
C GLY A 590 -6.31 59.04 -65.76
N LYS A 591 -5.57 59.09 -64.65
CA LYS A 591 -4.99 57.90 -64.00
C LYS A 591 -5.70 57.64 -62.66
N GLU A 592 -6.12 56.40 -62.44
CA GLU A 592 -6.65 55.95 -61.16
C GLU A 592 -5.50 55.52 -60.25
N ARG A 593 -5.53 56.00 -59.00
CA ARG A 593 -4.52 55.66 -57.98
C ARG A 593 -5.21 55.41 -56.65
N LEU A 594 -4.70 54.45 -55.91
CA LEU A 594 -5.13 54.19 -54.54
C LEU A 594 -4.44 55.15 -53.58
N ALA A 595 -5.22 55.87 -52.79
CA ALA A 595 -4.72 56.89 -51.88
C ALA A 595 -5.51 56.91 -50.57
N LEU A 596 -4.87 57.38 -49.49
CA LEU A 596 -5.57 57.76 -48.27
C LEU A 596 -6.38 59.03 -48.54
N THR A 597 -7.68 58.99 -48.26
CA THR A 597 -8.62 60.09 -48.50
C THR A 597 -9.50 60.31 -47.28
N ALA A 598 -9.90 61.55 -47.04
CA ALA A 598 -10.82 61.91 -45.97
C ALA A 598 -12.15 61.17 -46.13
N LYS A 599 -12.54 60.47 -45.07
CA LYS A 599 -13.80 59.75 -44.95
C LYS A 599 -14.91 60.77 -44.68
N TYR A 600 -15.58 61.24 -45.73
CA TYR A 600 -16.75 62.09 -45.58
C TYR A 600 -17.92 61.26 -45.01
N SER A 601 -18.56 61.76 -43.95
CA SER A 601 -19.77 61.13 -43.41
C SER A 601 -20.89 61.23 -44.46
N ALA A 602 -21.34 60.09 -44.97
CA ALA A 602 -22.62 59.99 -45.67
C ALA A 602 -23.77 60.09 -44.68
#